data_AF-A0A453LR82-F1
#
_entry.id   AF-A0A453LR82-F1
#
_cell.length_a   1.000
_cell.length_b   1.000
_cell.length_c   1.000
_cell.angle_alpha   90.00
_cell.angle_beta   90.00
_cell.angle_gamma   90.00
#
_symmetry.space_group_name_H-M   'P 1'
#
loop_
_entity.id
_entity.type
_entity.pdbx_description
1 polymer ?
#
loop_
_entity_poly.entity_id
_entity_poly.type
_entity_poly.pdbx_seq_one_letter_code
_entity_poly.pdbx_strand_id
1 'polypeptide(L)'
;QEANENLEDAGNELILSDEDVVRFQIGEVFAHMPVDDVEARLEQMKEDAAKKLEKLEEEKESILAQMAELKKILKAKFGDAINLEED
;
A
#
# COMPACT_ATOMS: atom_id res chain seq x y z
N GLN A 1 -3.70 -3.78 -4.22
CA GLN A 1 -3.44 -4.98 -5.03
C GLN A 1 -3.32 -4.60 -6.49
N GLU A 2 -4.38 -4.09 -7.12
CA GLU A 2 -4.38 -3.64 -8.53
C GLU A 2 -3.20 -2.74 -8.93
N ALA A 3 -2.83 -1.75 -8.10
CA ALA A 3 -1.69 -0.89 -8.42
C ALA A 3 -0.33 -1.62 -8.49
N ASN A 4 -0.11 -2.64 -7.65
CA ASN A 4 1.13 -3.42 -7.68
C ASN A 4 1.12 -4.42 -8.85
N GLU A 5 -0.04 -5.01 -9.15
CA GLU A 5 -0.23 -5.88 -10.32
C GLU A 5 0.08 -5.09 -11.61
N ASN A 6 -0.43 -3.86 -11.73
CA ASN A 6 -0.13 -2.99 -12.86
C ASN A 6 1.37 -2.66 -12.99
N LEU A 7 2.10 -2.51 -11.88
CA LEU A 7 3.56 -2.29 -11.89
C LEU A 7 4.34 -3.56 -12.25
N GLU A 8 3.80 -4.74 -11.91
CA GLU A 8 4.35 -6.02 -12.32
C GLU A 8 4.16 -6.25 -13.81
N ASP A 9 2.95 -6.04 -14.32
CA ASP A 9 2.63 -6.11 -15.74
C ASP A 9 3.48 -5.14 -16.56
N ALA A 10 3.62 -3.88 -16.10
CA ALA A 10 4.49 -2.91 -16.77
C ALA A 10 5.96 -3.35 -16.81
N GLY A 11 6.46 -3.99 -15.75
CA GLY A 11 7.82 -4.55 -15.73
C GLY A 11 7.98 -5.73 -16.69
N ASN A 12 6.97 -6.62 -16.76
CA ASN A 12 6.98 -7.75 -17.69
C ASN A 12 6.98 -7.29 -19.15
N GLU A 13 6.19 -6.27 -19.49
CA GLU A 13 6.19 -5.67 -20.83
C GLU A 13 7.51 -4.99 -21.17
N LEU A 14 8.17 -4.38 -20.18
CA LEU A 14 9.47 -3.73 -20.36
C LEU A 14 10.56 -4.75 -20.75
N ILE A 15 10.56 -5.94 -20.14
CA ILE A 15 11.49 -7.04 -20.47
C ILE A 15 11.34 -7.52 -21.92
N LEU A 16 10.13 -7.41 -22.48
CA LEU A 16 9.84 -7.78 -23.87
C LEU A 16 10.24 -6.68 -24.87
N SER A 17 10.64 -5.50 -24.39
CA SER A 17 11.05 -4.39 -25.25
C SER A 17 12.49 -4.58 -25.74
N ASP A 18 12.69 -4.41 -27.04
CA ASP A 18 14.03 -4.34 -27.66
C ASP A 18 14.60 -2.90 -27.67
N GLU A 19 13.93 -1.94 -27.01
CA GLU A 19 14.33 -0.52 -26.99
C GLU A 19 15.20 -0.19 -25.77
N ASP A 20 16.33 0.51 -25.95
CA ASP A 20 17.17 0.97 -24.82
C ASP A 20 16.54 2.13 -24.03
N VAL A 21 15.55 2.81 -24.61
CA VAL A 21 14.89 4.00 -24.05
C VAL A 21 13.39 3.92 -24.29
N VAL A 22 12.60 4.02 -23.23
CA VAL A 22 11.14 3.94 -23.28
C VAL A 22 10.49 5.23 -22.80
N ARG A 23 9.20 5.39 -23.12
CA ARG A 23 8.38 6.50 -22.64
C ARG A 23 7.73 6.15 -21.31
N PHE A 24 8.26 6.68 -20.23
CA PHE A 24 7.71 6.51 -18.89
C PHE A 24 6.72 7.63 -18.54
N GLN A 25 5.54 7.28 -18.04
CA GLN A 25 4.51 8.25 -17.66
C GLN A 25 4.78 8.84 -16.26
N ILE A 26 4.76 10.18 -16.16
CA ILE A 26 4.88 10.91 -14.90
C ILE A 26 3.72 11.91 -14.84
N GLY A 27 2.69 11.62 -14.05
CA GLY A 27 1.46 12.41 -14.05
C GLY A 27 0.79 12.40 -15.43
N GLU A 28 0.74 13.57 -16.07
CA GLU A 28 0.10 13.77 -17.38
C GLU A 28 1.09 13.81 -18.57
N VAL A 29 2.40 13.62 -18.32
CA VAL A 29 3.43 13.69 -19.36
C VAL A 29 4.21 12.38 -19.49
N PHE A 30 4.86 12.18 -20.63
CA PHE A 30 5.78 11.07 -20.89
C PHE A 30 7.21 11.59 -21.03
N ALA A 31 8.14 10.97 -20.30
CA ALA A 31 9.58 11.23 -20.41
C ALA A 31 10.27 10.05 -21.08
N HIS A 32 11.22 10.33 -21.97
CA HIS A 32 12.12 9.30 -22.49
C HIS A 32 13.13 8.96 -21.40
N MET A 33 13.16 7.70 -20.97
CA MET A 33 14.02 7.22 -19.90
C MET A 33 14.70 5.92 -20.35
N PRO A 34 15.98 5.72 -20.00
CA PRO A 34 16.65 4.43 -20.16
C PRO A 34 15.86 3.31 -19.47
N VAL A 35 15.86 2.12 -20.05
CA VAL A 35 15.16 0.95 -19.48
C VAL A 35 15.60 0.67 -18.04
N ASP A 36 16.91 0.63 -17.78
CA ASP A 36 17.47 0.39 -16.45
C ASP A 36 16.92 1.38 -15.39
N ASP A 37 16.76 2.66 -15.75
CA ASP A 37 16.21 3.69 -14.86
C ASP A 37 14.72 3.45 -14.59
N VAL A 38 13.98 2.95 -15.59
CA VAL A 38 12.56 2.62 -15.44
C VAL A 38 12.38 1.38 -14.57
N GLU A 39 13.18 0.33 -14.78
CA GLU A 39 13.17 -0.88 -13.95
C GLU A 39 13.42 -0.55 -12.47
N ALA A 40 14.49 0.21 -12.19
CA ALA A 40 14.82 0.64 -10.83
C ALA A 40 13.67 1.45 -10.19
N ARG A 41 13.00 2.28 -10.99
CA ARG A 41 11.88 3.09 -10.52
C ARG A 41 10.63 2.27 -10.25
N LEU A 42 10.30 1.31 -11.10
CA LEU A 42 9.18 0.39 -10.87
C LEU A 42 9.39 -0.43 -9.60
N GLU A 43 10.62 -0.91 -9.36
CA GLU A 43 10.95 -1.65 -8.13
C GLU A 43 10.82 -0.76 -6.88
N GLN A 44 11.37 0.46 -6.93
CA GLN A 44 11.22 1.41 -5.82
C GLN A 44 9.75 1.71 -5.52
N MET A 45 8.90 1.86 -6.55
CA MET A 45 7.47 2.08 -6.37
C MET A 45 6.77 0.90 -5.68
N LYS A 46 7.15 -0.34 -6.02
CA LYS A 46 6.63 -1.54 -5.35
C LYS A 46 7.06 -1.61 -3.89
N GLU A 47 8.34 -1.34 -3.61
CA GLU A 47 8.85 -1.31 -2.24
C GLU A 47 8.16 -0.25 -1.38
N ASP A 48 7.99 0.96 -1.91
CA ASP A 48 7.33 2.06 -1.19
C ASP A 48 5.87 1.74 -0.91
N ALA A 49 5.18 1.11 -1.85
CA ALA A 49 3.81 0.63 -1.67
C ALA A 49 3.73 -0.46 -0.58
N ALA A 50 4.66 -1.41 -0.58
CA ALA A 50 4.73 -2.47 0.44
C ALA A 50 4.98 -1.91 1.84
N LYS A 51 5.97 -1.03 1.99
CA LYS A 51 6.27 -0.35 3.28
C LYS A 51 5.09 0.47 3.79
N LYS A 52 4.37 1.13 2.88
CA LYS A 52 3.16 1.89 3.23
C LYS A 52 2.03 0.97 3.70
N LEU A 53 1.86 -0.19 3.06
CA LEU A 53 0.87 -1.18 3.46
C LEU A 53 1.18 -1.72 4.86
N GLU A 54 2.41 -2.16 5.11
CA GLU A 54 2.88 -2.66 6.42
C GLU A 54 2.58 -1.64 7.52
N LYS A 55 2.94 -0.38 7.32
CA LYS A 55 2.66 0.69 8.28
C LYS A 55 1.16 0.87 8.56
N LEU A 56 0.31 0.79 7.54
CA LEU A 56 -1.14 0.91 7.70
C LEU A 56 -1.73 -0.29 8.46
N GLU A 57 -1.17 -1.48 8.27
CA GLU A 57 -1.56 -2.68 9.02
C GLU A 57 -1.17 -2.56 10.49
N GLU A 58 0.04 -2.11 10.81
CA GLU A 58 0.47 -1.82 12.18
C GLU A 58 -0.42 -0.75 12.85
N GLU A 59 -0.73 0.34 12.15
CA GLU A 59 -1.64 1.38 12.64
C GLU A 59 -3.04 0.83 12.92
N LYS A 60 -3.57 -0.01 12.02
CA LYS A 60 -4.86 -0.68 12.21
C LYS A 60 -4.84 -1.57 13.45
N GLU A 61 -3.83 -2.41 13.62
CA GLU A 61 -3.71 -3.29 14.79
C GLU A 61 -3.64 -2.50 16.09
N SER A 62 -2.86 -1.41 16.12
CA SER A 62 -2.76 -0.50 17.26
C SER A 62 -4.12 0.11 17.62
N ILE A 63 -4.87 0.59 16.62
CA ILE A 63 -6.21 1.16 16.82
C ILE A 63 -7.19 0.10 17.36
N LEU A 64 -7.17 -1.11 16.82
CA LEU A 64 -8.02 -2.21 17.29
C LEU A 64 -7.68 -2.60 18.74
N ALA A 65 -6.41 -2.63 19.11
CA ALA A 65 -5.97 -2.89 20.48
C ALA A 65 -6.44 -1.78 21.45
N GLN A 66 -6.29 -0.52 21.06
CA GLN A 66 -6.78 0.63 21.84
C GLN A 66 -8.31 0.58 22.01
N MET A 67 -9.04 0.24 20.94
CA MET A 67 -10.49 0.09 20.97
C MET A 67 -10.92 -1.04 21.91
N ALA A 68 -10.26 -2.20 21.86
CA ALA A 68 -10.54 -3.32 22.75
C ALA A 68 -10.33 -2.94 24.23
N GLU A 69 -9.25 -2.22 24.53
CA GLU A 69 -9.00 -1.75 25.89
C GLU A 69 -10.04 -0.72 26.35
N LEU A 70 -10.40 0.22 25.50
CA LEU A 70 -11.43 1.21 25.79
C LEU A 70 -12.79 0.55 26.05
N LYS A 71 -13.16 -0.47 25.26
CA LYS A 71 -14.39 -1.27 25.47
C LYS A 71 -14.40 -1.92 26.85
N LYS A 72 -13.28 -2.50 27.31
CA LYS A 72 -13.17 -3.09 28.66
C LYS A 72 -13.38 -2.03 29.75
N ILE A 73 -12.74 -0.87 29.62
CA ILE A 73 -12.88 0.24 30.58
C ILE A 73 -14.34 0.68 30.68
N LEU A 74 -15.01 0.86 29.53
CA LEU A 74 -16.41 1.27 29.47
C LEU A 74 -17.33 0.21 30.08
N LYS A 75 -17.16 -1.08 29.75
CA LYS A 75 -17.94 -2.16 30.35
C LYS A 75 -17.71 -2.28 31.86
N ALA A 76 -16.48 -2.12 32.34
CA ALA A 76 -16.20 -2.13 33.79
C ALA A 76 -16.90 -0.97 34.52
N LYS A 77 -17.02 0.20 33.87
CA LYS A 77 -17.64 1.40 34.47
C LYS A 77 -19.17 1.41 34.41
N PHE A 78 -19.74 0.93 33.31
CA PHE A 78 -21.17 1.06 33.02
C PHE A 78 -21.94 -0.26 33.04
N GLY A 79 -21.25 -1.41 33.12
CA GLY A 79 -21.88 -2.73 33.22
C GLY A 79 -22.88 -3.00 32.10
N ASP A 80 -24.11 -3.34 32.50
CA ASP A 80 -25.22 -3.65 31.60
C ASP A 80 -25.98 -2.42 31.10
N ALA A 81 -25.62 -1.21 31.56
CA ALA A 81 -26.28 0.03 31.14
C ALA A 81 -25.93 0.45 29.69
N ILE A 82 -24.94 -0.19 29.07
CA ILE A 82 -24.49 0.07 27.70
C ILE A 82 -24.29 -1.24 26.93
N ASN A 83 -24.50 -1.24 25.62
CA ASN A 83 -24.15 -2.35 24.73
C ASN A 83 -22.91 -1.99 23.88
N LEU A 84 -21.92 -2.88 23.79
CA LEU A 84 -20.63 -2.63 23.11
C LEU A 84 -20.22 -3.77 22.16
N GLU A 85 -21.16 -4.62 21.73
CA GLU A 85 -20.85 -5.74 20.83
C GLU A 85 -20.34 -5.29 19.46
N GLU A 86 -19.61 -6.20 18.81
CA GLU A 86 -19.01 -6.06 17.47
C GLU A 86 -19.99 -6.61 16.43
N ASP A 87 -20.36 -5.77 15.45
CA ASP A 87 -20.61 -6.28 14.09
C ASP A 87 -19.25 -6.40 13.35
#